data_AF-A0A8E6QC20-F1
#
_entry.id   AF-A0A8E6QC20-F1
#
_cell.length_a   1.000
_cell.length_b   1.000
_cell.length_c   1.000
_cell.angle_alpha   90.00
_cell.angle_beta   90.00
_cell.angle_gamma   90.00
#
_symmetry.space_group_name_H-M   'P 1'
#
loop_
_entity.id
_entity.type
_entity.pdbx_description
1 polymer ?
#
loop_
_entity_poly.entity_id
_entity_poly.type
_entity_poly.pdbx_seq_one_letter_code
_entity_poly.pdbx_strand_id
1 'polypeptide(L)' 'MYGRWKLAWNTTVNYRIDAPLAFSGSFRSAINDLFILYGTASTPLYAATQSAQCVLLVDDKEPR' A
#
# COMPACT_ATOMS: atom_id res chain seq x y z
N MET A 1 -12.78 -8.23 -15.29
CA MET A 1 -11.90 -7.26 -15.96
C MET A 1 -10.64 -7.10 -15.12
N TYR A 2 -9.48 -7.53 -15.63
CA TYR A 2 -8.20 -7.33 -14.93
C TYR A 2 -7.77 -5.87 -15.15
N GLY A 3 -8.23 -4.98 -14.26
CA GLY A 3 -7.88 -3.56 -14.29
C GLY A 3 -6.42 -3.37 -13.90
N ARG A 4 -5.64 -2.69 -14.74
CA ARG A 4 -4.27 -2.28 -14.40
C ARG A 4 -4.37 -1.18 -13.34
N TRP A 5 -3.96 -1.49 -12.12
CA TRP A 5 -3.86 -0.50 -11.05
C TRP A 5 -2.60 0.35 -11.24
N LYS A 6 -2.73 1.65 -11.01
CA LYS A 6 -1.61 2.59 -10.98
C LYS A 6 -1.19 2.82 -9.54
N LEU A 7 0.11 2.85 -9.30
CA LEU A 7 0.70 3.18 -8.02
C LEU A 7 1.09 4.66 -8.02
N ALA A 8 0.56 5.42 -7.06
CA ALA A 8 0.98 6.78 -6.76
C ALA A 8 1.75 6.75 -5.43
N TRP A 9 3.05 6.98 -5.49
CA TRP A 9 3.94 6.96 -4.33
C TRP A 9 4.36 8.39 -3.99
N ASN A 10 3.78 8.96 -2.94
CA ASN A 10 3.85 10.40 -2.64
C ASN A 10 4.86 10.77 -1.54
N THR A 11 5.62 9.80 -1.03
CA THR A 11 6.66 10.01 -0.02
C THR A 11 8.02 9.50 -0.52
N THR A 12 9.11 10.02 0.04
CA THR A 12 10.46 9.49 -0.19
C THR A 12 10.80 8.29 0.69
N VAL A 13 9.94 7.97 1.67
CA VAL A 13 10.09 6.80 2.53
C VAL A 13 9.97 5.53 1.70
N ASN A 14 10.97 4.66 1.81
CA ASN A 14 11.01 3.39 1.08
C ASN A 14 11.71 2.33 1.94
N TYR A 15 10.92 1.47 2.59
CA TYR A 15 11.43 0.38 3.41
C TYR A 15 11.70 -0.86 2.59
N ARG A 16 12.72 -1.61 2.99
CA ARG A 16 12.93 -2.94 2.45
C ARG A 16 11.97 -3.92 3.08
N ILE A 17 11.54 -4.89 2.27
CA ILE A 17 10.85 -6.08 2.75
C ILE A 17 11.92 -7.14 2.94
N ASP A 18 12.40 -7.32 4.18
CA ASP A 18 13.48 -8.26 4.50
C ASP A 18 12.94 -9.67 4.88
N ALA A 19 11.73 -10.02 4.41
CA ALA A 19 11.10 -11.32 4.64
C ALA A 19 10.35 -11.81 3.39
N PRO A 20 10.28 -13.14 3.14
CA PRO A 20 9.41 -13.69 2.10
C PRO A 20 7.96 -13.30 2.38
N LEU A 21 7.32 -12.64 1.41
CA LEU A 21 5.99 -12.11 1.57
C LEU A 21 5.03 -12.78 0.60
N ALA A 22 4.02 -13.44 1.15
CA ALA A 22 2.98 -14.13 0.41
C ALA A 22 1.62 -13.65 0.90
N PHE A 23 0.84 -13.08 -0.01
CA PHE A 23 -0.54 -12.69 0.25
C PHE A 23 -1.49 -13.66 -0.45
N SER A 24 -2.57 -14.02 0.24
CA SER A 24 -3.68 -14.77 -0.34
C SER A 24 -4.96 -13.95 -0.24
N GLY A 25 -5.79 -13.95 -1.30
CA GLY A 25 -7.08 -13.27 -1.31
C GLY A 25 -7.18 -12.17 -2.34
N SER A 26 -8.02 -11.16 -2.07
CA SER A 26 -8.25 -10.05 -3.00
C SER A 26 -7.07 -9.09 -3.04
N PHE A 27 -6.89 -8.36 -4.15
CA PHE A 27 -5.89 -7.29 -4.25
C PHE A 27 -6.00 -6.29 -3.08
N ARG A 28 -7.23 -5.89 -2.71
CA ARG A 28 -7.45 -4.97 -1.60
C ARG A 28 -7.02 -5.55 -0.26
N SER A 29 -7.28 -6.84 -0.03
CA SER A 29 -6.85 -7.54 1.18
C SER A 29 -5.33 -7.60 1.27
N ALA A 30 -4.67 -8.01 0.18
CA ALA A 30 -3.20 -8.08 0.11
C ALA A 30 -2.53 -6.72 0.36
N ILE A 31 -3.09 -5.63 -0.20
CA ILE A 31 -2.61 -4.28 0.06
C ILE A 31 -2.79 -3.88 1.52
N ASN A 32 -3.96 -4.11 2.12
CA ASN A 32 -4.16 -3.81 3.54
C ASN A 32 -3.15 -4.56 4.43
N ASP A 33 -2.95 -5.86 4.18
CA ASP A 33 -2.02 -6.69 4.95
C ASP A 33 -0.58 -6.19 4.81
N LEU A 34 -0.17 -5.72 3.62
CA LEU A 34 1.15 -5.13 3.40
C LEU A 34 1.39 -3.88 4.26
N PHE A 35 0.42 -2.96 4.31
CA PHE A 35 0.61 -1.68 4.99
C PHE A 35 0.48 -1.77 6.51
N ILE A 36 -0.17 -2.81 7.05
CA ILE A 36 -0.11 -3.13 8.49
C ILE A 36 1.35 -3.29 8.95
N LEU A 37 2.22 -3.91 8.13
CA LEU A 37 3.64 -4.11 8.47
C LEU A 37 4.38 -2.78 8.66
N TYR A 38 4.01 -1.76 7.89
CA TYR A 38 4.63 -0.45 7.97
C TYR A 38 3.97 0.48 9.00
N GLY A 39 2.83 0.11 9.58
CA GLY A 39 2.16 0.90 10.61
C GLY A 39 3.01 1.11 11.88
N THR A 40 3.97 0.22 12.13
CA THR A 40 4.91 0.31 13.27
C THR A 40 6.33 0.73 12.88
N ALA A 41 6.54 1.15 11.63
CA ALA A 41 7.84 1.64 11.18
C ALA A 41 8.15 3.02 11.80
N SER A 42 9.42 3.45 11.75
CA SER A 42 9.84 4.76 12.29
C SER A 42 9.06 5.93 11.69
N THR A 43 8.69 5.81 10.42
CA THR A 43 7.73 6.66 9.73
C THR A 43 6.66 5.74 9.15
N PRO A 44 5.42 5.75 9.67
CA PRO A 44 4.36 4.89 9.17
C PRO A 44 4.06 5.16 7.70
N LEU A 45 3.73 4.11 6.95
CA LEU A 45 3.19 4.24 5.60
C LEU A 45 1.71 3.87 5.61
N TYR A 46 0.90 4.70 4.97
CA TYR A 46 -0.52 4.51 4.81
C TYR A 46 -0.84 4.26 3.33
N ALA A 47 -1.89 3.49 3.09
CA ALA A 47 -2.38 3.26 1.75
C ALA A 47 -3.89 3.43 1.64
N ALA A 48 -4.29 4.02 0.53
CA ALA A 48 -5.69 4.21 0.19
C ALA A 48 -5.93 3.80 -1.27
N THR A 49 -7.10 3.23 -1.55
CA THR A 49 -7.50 2.86 -2.91
C THR A 49 -8.57 3.82 -3.43
N GLN A 50 -8.33 4.43 -4.59
CA GLN A 50 -9.36 5.13 -5.35
C GLN A 50 -9.86 4.25 -6.48
N SER A 51 -10.84 3.39 -6.16
CA SER A 51 -11.34 2.34 -7.06
C SER A 51 -11.90 2.87 -8.39
N ALA A 52 -12.52 4.05 -8.38
CA ALA A 52 -13.04 4.68 -9.61
C ALA A 52 -11.93 5.01 -10.63
N GLN A 53 -10.70 5.23 -10.17
CA GLN A 53 -9.55 5.57 -11.01
C GLN A 53 -8.52 4.42 -11.10
N CYS A 54 -8.78 3.29 -10.43
CA CYS A 54 -7.83 2.19 -10.26
C CYS A 54 -6.46 2.68 -9.74
N VAL A 55 -6.46 3.60 -8.77
CA VAL A 55 -5.23 4.13 -8.17
C VAL A 55 -5.05 3.61 -6.75
N LEU A 56 -3.85 3.12 -6.45
CA LEU A 56 -3.35 2.89 -5.10
C LEU A 56 -2.45 4.08 -4.73
N LEU A 57 -2.86 4.84 -3.73
CA LEU A 57 -2.09 5.94 -3.15
C LEU A 57 -1.31 5.42 -1.94
N VAL A 58 -0.03 5.77 -1.87
CA VAL A 58 0.85 5.50 -0.72
C VAL A 58 1.45 6.82 -0.25
N ASP A 59 1.34 7.08 1.03
CA ASP A 59 1.80 8.31 1.67
C ASP A 59 2.30 8.02 3.09
N ASP A 60 3.19 8.87 3.61
CA ASP A 60 3.63 8.85 5.00
C ASP A 60 2.74 9.70 5.92
N LYS A 61 1.74 10.37 5.33
CA LYS A 61 0.70 11.10 6.04
C LYS A 61 -0.59 10.31 5.98
N GLU A 62 -1.27 10.25 7.12
CA GLU A 62 -2.57 9.62 7.21
C GLU A 62 -3.55 10.31 6.23
N PRO A 63 -4.21 9.55 5.33
CA PRO A 63 -5.20 10.12 4.41
C PRO A 63 -6.33 10.75 5.22
N ARG A 64 -6.53 12.07 5.08
CA ARG A 64 -7.68 12.79 5.65
C ARG A 64 -8.93 12.62 4.78
#